data_AF-A0A7C6U5J3-F1
#
_entry.id   AF-A0A7C6U5J3-F1
#
_cell.length_a   1.000
_cell.length_b   1.000
_cell.length_c   1.000
_cell.angle_alpha   90.00
_cell.angle_beta   90.00
_cell.angle_gamma   90.00
#
_symmetry.space_group_name_H-M   'P 1'
#
loop_
_entity.id
_entity.type
_entity.pdbx_description
1 polymer ?
#
loop_
_entity_poly.entity_id
_entity_poly.type
_entity_poly.pdbx_seq_one_letter_code
_entity_poly.pdbx_strand_id
1 'polypeptide(L)'
;MKENKEELKTKIINELKNRKKITLSGIQTEFKVGFALAEEIYFELEETIAANSLKKLINKKVKSLPKNRADFLLEETNQIISHGGALKMMIAYKIANYLHKNNEHFILSGTLHSSYVAYELGINIVDTFKYSIHPEICHGIGYTNSYSIDFRVSAKSMDRVLKYIDKSLSSDRLLRVSGISNNGKRYICPGRRVLLLGKSLKKQTMMVKDSKNEERECLDNEEVVSKNRDKLIVINILGSAPIAVINDMFKKLHKKIPPMENVIKENPHIIEKLCCYYDDLNIEKCYLPEFRTDYTNEIIKTVQPKTINDLIKIISVGHGSDAWDNNQEALIKNKIITIDELIGSRDDVADYLISKGYPKDLSIKIMESVRKGQFNQENINELGDLSETFIKIISKVKYLFPRGHCIALLYNAIYHEYLRERFPEEFFKTYIEDMLVMRPPWFYEDKEDKLLRYIEELRSAPTNNLYETKYYEAIKGAKLGILLTKLNLTYLWYEI
;
A
#
# COMPACT_ATOMS: atom_id res chain seq x y z
N MET A 1 -21.57 15.51 46.62
CA MET A 1 -20.32 15.53 45.83
C MET A 1 -20.68 15.96 44.41
N LYS A 2 -19.99 16.96 43.84
CA LYS A 2 -20.12 17.22 42.40
C LYS A 2 -19.42 16.06 41.68
N GLU A 3 -20.17 15.33 40.85
CA GLU A 3 -19.63 14.31 39.94
C GLU A 3 -18.48 14.94 39.14
N ASN A 4 -17.33 14.26 39.09
CA ASN A 4 -16.19 14.77 38.33
C ASN A 4 -16.48 14.62 36.81
N LYS A 5 -15.93 15.52 35.98
CA LYS A 5 -16.08 15.52 34.51
C LYS A 5 -15.87 14.14 33.90
N GLU A 6 -14.84 13.41 34.34
CA GLU A 6 -14.51 12.07 33.84
C GLU A 6 -15.54 11.00 34.24
N GLU A 7 -16.11 11.08 35.44
CA GLU A 7 -17.16 10.17 35.90
C GLU A 7 -18.43 10.37 35.07
N LEU A 8 -18.83 11.63 34.87
CA LEU A 8 -19.98 11.99 34.05
C LEU A 8 -19.80 11.53 32.60
N LYS A 9 -18.62 11.76 32.01
CA LYS A 9 -18.29 11.29 30.65
C LYS A 9 -18.41 9.78 30.53
N THR A 10 -17.80 9.04 31.47
CA THR A 10 -17.82 7.56 31.50
C THR A 10 -19.25 7.02 31.62
N LYS A 11 -20.07 7.64 32.47
CA LYS A 11 -21.48 7.29 32.65
C LYS A 11 -22.27 7.48 31.36
N ILE A 12 -22.14 8.65 30.72
CA ILE A 12 -22.83 8.97 29.46
C ILE A 12 -22.42 7.99 28.36
N ILE A 13 -21.12 7.71 28.20
CA ILE A 13 -20.63 6.74 27.20
C ILE A 13 -21.22 5.35 27.45
N ASN A 14 -21.26 4.90 28.71
CA ASN A 14 -21.82 3.60 29.06
C ASN A 14 -23.31 3.47 28.75
N GLU A 15 -24.07 4.55 28.93
CA GLU A 15 -25.49 4.61 28.59
C GLU A 15 -25.72 4.62 27.07
N LEU A 16 -24.82 5.28 26.33
CA LEU A 16 -24.96 5.53 24.91
C LEU A 16 -24.36 4.45 23.99
N LYS A 17 -23.38 3.66 24.45
CA LYS A 17 -22.58 2.73 23.61
C LYS A 17 -23.37 1.67 22.83
N ASN A 18 -24.62 1.42 23.20
CA ASN A 18 -25.49 0.44 22.54
C ASN A 18 -26.56 1.10 21.63
N ARG A 19 -26.62 2.43 21.55
CA ARG A 19 -27.61 3.15 20.73
C ARG A 19 -27.22 3.13 19.26
N LYS A 20 -28.22 3.08 18.38
CA LYS A 20 -28.02 2.98 16.91
C LYS A 20 -27.59 4.30 16.25
N LYS A 21 -28.02 5.44 16.79
CA LYS A 21 -27.76 6.77 16.22
C LYS A 21 -27.60 7.78 17.35
N ILE A 22 -26.54 8.56 17.27
CA ILE A 22 -26.15 9.53 18.29
C ILE A 22 -25.61 10.74 17.55
N THR A 23 -26.00 11.94 17.98
CA THR A 23 -25.50 13.19 17.42
C THR A 23 -24.92 14.03 18.52
N LEU A 24 -23.95 14.87 18.17
CA LEU A 24 -23.37 15.84 19.09
C LEU A 24 -24.44 16.71 19.77
N SER A 25 -25.39 17.23 18.98
CA SER A 25 -26.52 18.00 19.49
C SER A 25 -27.41 17.21 20.45
N GLY A 26 -27.62 15.92 20.16
CA GLY A 26 -28.39 15.02 21.02
C GLY A 26 -27.74 14.86 22.39
N ILE A 27 -26.42 14.69 22.44
CA ILE A 27 -25.67 14.59 23.71
C ILE A 27 -25.79 15.89 24.51
N GLN A 28 -25.66 17.05 23.87
CA GLN A 28 -25.81 18.35 24.54
C GLN A 28 -27.20 18.51 25.16
N THR A 29 -28.25 18.22 24.39
CA THR A 29 -29.64 18.42 24.84
C THR A 29 -30.05 17.41 25.90
N GLU A 30 -29.73 16.12 25.72
CA GLU A 30 -30.15 15.04 26.61
C GLU A 30 -29.45 15.12 27.98
N PHE A 31 -28.15 15.37 27.99
CA PHE A 31 -27.35 15.38 29.22
C PHE A 31 -27.07 16.78 29.77
N LYS A 32 -27.56 17.83 29.10
CA LYS A 32 -27.40 19.25 29.50
C LYS A 32 -25.94 19.64 29.74
N VAL A 33 -25.03 19.12 28.91
CA VAL A 33 -23.59 19.41 28.97
C VAL A 33 -23.19 20.48 27.95
N GLY A 34 -22.13 21.22 28.26
CA GLY A 34 -21.54 22.21 27.34
C GLY A 34 -20.98 21.56 26.07
N PHE A 35 -20.85 22.35 25.01
CA PHE A 35 -20.40 21.88 23.68
C PHE A 35 -19.07 21.11 23.71
N ALA A 36 -18.06 21.64 24.41
CA ALA A 36 -16.74 21.01 24.48
C ALA A 36 -16.79 19.61 25.12
N LEU A 37 -17.55 19.45 26.21
CA LEU A 37 -17.72 18.14 26.86
C LEU A 37 -18.55 17.18 26.00
N ALA A 38 -19.61 17.66 25.34
CA ALA A 38 -20.38 16.83 24.41
C ALA A 38 -19.52 16.32 23.24
N GLU A 39 -18.59 17.15 22.76
CA GLU A 39 -17.67 16.80 21.69
C GLU A 39 -16.68 15.71 22.11
N GLU A 40 -16.04 15.87 23.28
CA GLU A 40 -15.18 14.83 23.86
C GLU A 40 -15.93 13.50 24.03
N ILE A 41 -17.14 13.54 24.60
CA ILE A 41 -18.01 12.35 24.75
C ILE A 41 -18.29 11.72 23.38
N TYR A 42 -18.67 12.52 22.38
CA TYR A 42 -19.05 12.02 21.07
C TYR A 42 -17.91 11.24 20.39
N PHE A 43 -16.67 11.74 20.45
CA PHE A 43 -15.52 11.06 19.85
C PHE A 43 -15.12 9.79 20.60
N GLU A 44 -15.07 9.85 21.94
CA GLU A 44 -14.73 8.68 22.75
C GLU A 44 -15.78 7.57 22.61
N LEU A 45 -17.05 7.95 22.42
CA LEU A 45 -18.14 7.03 22.15
C LEU A 45 -18.03 6.37 20.77
N GLU A 46 -17.66 7.09 19.72
CA GLU A 46 -17.41 6.50 18.39
C GLU A 46 -16.29 5.45 18.46
N GLU A 47 -15.20 5.77 19.16
CA GLU A 47 -14.09 4.84 19.37
C GLU A 47 -14.52 3.62 20.20
N THR A 48 -15.30 3.82 21.26
CA THR A 48 -15.83 2.73 22.10
C THR A 48 -16.74 1.78 21.30
N ILE A 49 -17.63 2.33 20.47
CA ILE A 49 -18.51 1.53 19.60
C ILE A 49 -17.69 0.74 18.58
N ALA A 50 -16.66 1.37 18.00
CA ALA A 50 -15.76 0.71 17.06
C ALA A 50 -14.96 -0.41 17.74
N ALA A 51 -14.43 -0.19 18.95
CA ALA A 51 -13.71 -1.19 19.73
C ALA A 51 -14.58 -2.41 20.05
N ASN A 52 -15.83 -2.20 20.48
CA ASN A 52 -16.78 -3.29 20.74
C ASN A 52 -17.09 -4.09 19.46
N SER A 53 -17.25 -3.38 18.33
CA SER A 53 -17.49 -4.01 17.03
C SER A 53 -16.29 -4.83 16.56
N LEU A 54 -15.07 -4.29 16.71
CA LEU A 54 -13.83 -4.96 16.37
C LEU A 54 -13.64 -6.23 17.20
N LYS A 55 -13.78 -6.14 18.53
CA LYS A 55 -13.72 -7.31 19.44
C LYS A 55 -14.68 -8.41 19.01
N LYS A 56 -15.92 -8.06 18.65
CA LYS A 56 -16.93 -9.03 18.21
C LYS A 56 -16.51 -9.75 16.92
N LEU A 57 -15.94 -9.03 15.95
CA LEU A 57 -15.45 -9.61 14.70
C LEU A 57 -14.27 -10.56 14.95
N ILE A 58 -13.30 -10.11 15.76
CA ILE A 58 -12.11 -10.88 16.09
C ILE A 58 -12.44 -12.14 16.89
N ASN A 59 -13.33 -12.05 17.88
CA ASN A 59 -13.78 -13.23 18.63
C ASN A 59 -14.45 -14.29 17.75
N LYS A 60 -15.01 -13.92 16.60
CA LYS A 60 -15.52 -14.89 15.62
C LYS A 60 -14.37 -15.57 14.86
N LYS A 61 -13.33 -14.82 14.49
CA LYS A 61 -12.15 -15.31 13.74
C LYS A 61 -11.27 -16.22 14.58
N VAL A 62 -11.02 -15.85 15.83
CA VAL A 62 -10.23 -16.63 16.82
C VAL A 62 -10.69 -18.08 16.91
N LYS A 63 -12.00 -18.34 16.85
CA LYS A 63 -12.58 -19.69 16.97
C LYS A 63 -12.18 -20.65 15.84
N SER A 64 -11.75 -20.13 14.69
CA SER A 64 -11.35 -20.93 13.52
C SER A 64 -9.84 -21.00 13.31
N LEU A 65 -9.04 -20.33 14.16
CA LEU A 65 -7.59 -20.22 13.96
C LEU A 65 -6.82 -21.18 14.89
N PRO A 66 -5.65 -21.66 14.47
CA PRO A 66 -4.69 -22.30 15.36
C PRO A 66 -4.32 -21.38 16.53
N LYS A 67 -4.00 -21.97 17.69
CA LYS A 67 -3.78 -21.23 18.94
C LYS A 67 -2.76 -20.08 18.81
N ASN A 68 -1.60 -20.32 18.20
CA ASN A 68 -0.56 -19.31 18.02
C ASN A 68 -1.04 -18.09 17.21
N ARG A 69 -1.81 -18.32 16.16
CA ARG A 69 -2.43 -17.25 15.35
C ARG A 69 -3.54 -16.54 16.09
N ALA A 70 -4.37 -17.29 16.80
CA ALA A 70 -5.44 -16.75 17.63
C ALA A 70 -4.90 -15.83 18.73
N ASP A 71 -3.85 -16.25 19.44
CA ASP A 71 -3.21 -15.48 20.50
C ASP A 71 -2.59 -14.19 19.94
N PHE A 72 -1.86 -14.28 18.81
CA PHE A 72 -1.28 -13.11 18.14
C PHE A 72 -2.35 -12.13 17.64
N LEU A 73 -3.46 -12.63 17.08
CA LEU A 73 -4.59 -11.82 16.64
C LEU A 73 -5.23 -11.05 17.80
N LEU A 74 -5.40 -11.70 18.96
CA LEU A 74 -5.97 -11.09 20.16
C LEU A 74 -5.01 -10.05 20.75
N GLU A 75 -3.72 -10.33 20.79
CA GLU A 75 -2.69 -9.40 21.27
C GLU A 75 -2.70 -8.11 20.45
N GLU A 76 -2.59 -8.21 19.12
CA GLU A 76 -2.61 -7.03 18.26
C GLU A 76 -3.95 -6.28 18.36
N THR A 77 -5.08 -7.00 18.47
CA THR A 77 -6.40 -6.38 18.66
C THR A 77 -6.47 -5.56 19.96
N ASN A 78 -5.92 -6.09 21.06
CA ASN A 78 -5.88 -5.37 22.32
C ASN A 78 -5.01 -4.11 22.21
N GLN A 79 -3.85 -4.20 21.54
CA GLN A 79 -2.98 -3.06 21.29
C GLN A 79 -3.66 -1.98 20.45
N ILE A 80 -4.38 -2.36 19.39
CA ILE A 80 -5.15 -1.41 18.57
C ILE A 80 -6.16 -0.65 19.43
N ILE A 81 -6.88 -1.37 20.31
CA ILE A 81 -7.96 -0.79 21.12
C ILE A 81 -7.40 0.10 22.23
N SER A 82 -6.35 -0.33 22.93
CA SER A 82 -5.76 0.47 24.01
C SER A 82 -5.18 1.80 23.53
N HIS A 83 -4.83 1.88 22.24
CA HIS A 83 -4.24 3.08 21.62
C HIS A 83 -5.21 3.87 20.73
N GLY A 84 -6.52 3.58 20.80
CA GLY A 84 -7.55 4.36 20.09
C GLY A 84 -7.55 4.16 18.56
N GLY A 85 -7.11 3.00 18.08
CA GLY A 85 -7.04 2.66 16.66
C GLY A 85 -8.29 1.94 16.12
N ALA A 86 -9.29 1.65 16.95
CA ALA A 86 -10.41 0.79 16.58
C ALA A 86 -11.32 1.44 15.54
N LEU A 87 -11.64 2.74 15.67
CA LEU A 87 -12.44 3.46 14.67
C LEU A 87 -11.77 3.43 13.29
N LYS A 88 -10.46 3.66 13.26
CA LYS A 88 -9.65 3.63 12.04
C LYS A 88 -9.68 2.24 11.39
N MET A 89 -9.46 1.19 12.17
CA MET A 89 -9.54 -0.20 11.68
C MET A 89 -10.94 -0.53 11.15
N MET A 90 -12.01 -0.09 11.84
CA MET A 90 -13.38 -0.33 11.41
C MET A 90 -13.78 0.44 10.15
N ILE A 91 -13.21 1.63 9.92
CA ILE A 91 -13.36 2.36 8.65
C ILE A 91 -12.69 1.58 7.51
N ALA A 92 -11.44 1.13 7.71
CA ALA A 92 -10.73 0.32 6.72
C ALA A 92 -11.48 -0.98 6.40
N TYR A 93 -12.03 -1.65 7.42
CA TYR A 93 -12.88 -2.84 7.28
C TYR A 93 -14.12 -2.58 6.42
N LYS A 94 -14.79 -1.44 6.60
CA LYS A 94 -15.98 -1.08 5.80
C LYS A 94 -15.60 -0.86 4.33
N ILE A 95 -14.49 -0.18 4.06
CA ILE A 95 -13.98 0.05 2.70
C ILE A 95 -13.61 -1.28 2.04
N ALA A 96 -12.83 -2.14 2.72
CA ALA A 96 -12.46 -3.46 2.21
C ALA A 96 -13.69 -4.33 1.90
N ASN A 97 -14.67 -4.37 2.82
CA ASN A 97 -15.92 -5.11 2.58
C ASN A 97 -16.72 -4.57 1.39
N TYR A 98 -16.73 -3.26 1.17
CA TYR A 98 -17.35 -2.68 -0.01
C TYR A 98 -16.67 -3.20 -1.29
N LEU A 99 -15.33 -3.21 -1.33
CA LEU A 99 -14.57 -3.74 -2.47
C LEU A 99 -14.82 -5.24 -2.69
N HIS A 100 -14.75 -6.05 -1.63
CA HIS A 100 -15.02 -7.50 -1.69
C HIS A 100 -16.42 -7.82 -2.21
N LYS A 101 -17.44 -7.08 -1.76
CA LYS A 101 -18.82 -7.25 -2.24
C LYS A 101 -18.99 -6.95 -3.73
N ASN A 102 -18.12 -6.11 -4.29
CA ASN A 102 -18.08 -5.79 -5.71
C ASN A 102 -17.09 -6.66 -6.50
N ASN A 103 -16.50 -7.70 -5.88
CA ASN A 103 -15.48 -8.57 -6.47
C ASN A 103 -14.28 -7.77 -7.01
N GLU A 104 -13.81 -6.79 -6.25
CA GLU A 104 -12.67 -5.95 -6.62
C GLU A 104 -11.42 -6.33 -5.83
N HIS A 105 -10.33 -6.62 -6.55
CA HIS A 105 -8.97 -6.69 -6.03
C HIS A 105 -8.48 -5.30 -5.65
N PHE A 106 -7.63 -5.25 -4.63
CA PHE A 106 -6.96 -4.05 -4.15
C PHE A 106 -5.72 -4.44 -3.34
N ILE A 107 -4.81 -3.48 -3.14
CA ILE A 107 -3.67 -3.64 -2.24
C ILE A 107 -3.57 -2.44 -1.30
N LEU A 108 -2.82 -2.58 -0.22
CA LEU A 108 -2.51 -1.47 0.68
C LEU A 108 -1.16 -0.82 0.32
N SER A 109 -1.04 0.50 0.48
CA SER A 109 0.18 1.28 0.18
C SER A 109 0.72 2.13 1.33
N GLY A 110 0.27 1.85 2.55
CA GLY A 110 0.74 2.47 3.81
C GLY A 110 0.97 1.42 4.88
N THR A 111 1.29 1.82 6.11
CA THR A 111 1.74 0.88 7.16
C THR A 111 0.70 -0.16 7.59
N LEU A 112 -0.58 0.03 7.25
CA LEU A 112 -1.66 -0.93 7.55
C LEU A 112 -1.44 -2.33 6.96
N HIS A 113 -0.63 -2.48 5.91
CA HIS A 113 -0.26 -3.81 5.38
C HIS A 113 0.58 -4.65 6.36
N SER A 114 1.08 -4.05 7.45
CA SER A 114 1.84 -4.76 8.49
C SER A 114 0.93 -5.40 9.54
N SER A 115 -0.37 -5.12 9.53
CA SER A 115 -1.31 -5.61 10.53
C SER A 115 -1.86 -7.01 10.20
N TYR A 116 -1.80 -7.91 11.18
CA TYR A 116 -2.41 -9.25 11.09
C TYR A 116 -3.92 -9.20 11.32
N VAL A 117 -4.39 -8.31 12.20
CA VAL A 117 -5.80 -7.94 12.32
C VAL A 117 -6.37 -7.50 10.97
N ALA A 118 -5.63 -6.66 10.23
CA ALA A 118 -6.05 -6.27 8.88
C ALA A 118 -6.14 -7.46 7.92
N TYR A 119 -5.21 -8.42 7.98
CA TYR A 119 -5.26 -9.64 7.17
C TYR A 119 -6.48 -10.50 7.50
N GLU A 120 -6.70 -10.81 8.78
CA GLU A 120 -7.81 -11.67 9.21
C GLU A 120 -9.20 -11.05 8.93
N LEU A 121 -9.29 -9.73 8.91
CA LEU A 121 -10.50 -8.99 8.53
C LEU A 121 -10.67 -8.82 7.01
N GLY A 122 -9.73 -9.31 6.19
CA GLY A 122 -9.74 -9.15 4.74
C GLY A 122 -9.43 -7.73 4.27
N ILE A 123 -8.84 -6.89 5.11
CA ILE A 123 -8.37 -5.54 4.76
C ILE A 123 -7.00 -5.60 4.08
N ASN A 124 -6.22 -6.62 4.40
CA ASN A 124 -4.92 -6.88 3.83
C ASN A 124 -4.92 -8.26 3.15
N ILE A 125 -4.31 -8.36 1.97
CA ILE A 125 -4.17 -9.64 1.25
C ILE A 125 -2.91 -10.42 1.66
N VAL A 126 -2.05 -9.80 2.47
CA VAL A 126 -0.77 -10.38 2.89
C VAL A 126 -0.89 -10.99 4.27
N ASP A 127 -0.59 -12.29 4.38
CA ASP A 127 -0.49 -13.00 5.65
C ASP A 127 0.77 -12.57 6.40
N THR A 128 0.64 -11.56 7.27
CA THR A 128 1.77 -10.98 8.00
C THR A 128 2.42 -11.95 8.98
N PHE A 129 1.64 -12.92 9.50
CA PHE A 129 2.15 -13.97 10.37
C PHE A 129 3.06 -14.93 9.60
N LYS A 130 2.70 -15.29 8.36
CA LYS A 130 3.50 -16.15 7.49
C LYS A 130 4.85 -15.54 7.11
N TYR A 131 4.90 -14.22 6.88
CA TYR A 131 6.08 -13.52 6.37
C TYR A 131 6.83 -12.70 7.44
N SER A 132 6.57 -12.97 8.73
CA SER A 132 7.23 -12.30 9.87
C SER A 132 7.22 -10.77 9.76
N ILE A 133 6.06 -10.18 9.42
CA ILE A 133 5.93 -8.73 9.28
C ILE A 133 5.51 -8.14 10.63
N HIS A 134 6.19 -7.08 11.06
CA HIS A 134 6.03 -6.51 12.40
C HIS A 134 4.85 -5.51 12.47
N PRO A 135 3.74 -5.84 13.17
CA PRO A 135 2.56 -4.98 13.23
C PRO A 135 2.77 -3.69 14.02
N GLU A 136 3.80 -3.60 14.86
CA GLU A 136 4.16 -2.41 15.63
C GLU A 136 4.31 -1.18 14.73
N ILE A 137 4.74 -1.35 13.48
CA ILE A 137 4.83 -0.21 12.56
C ILE A 137 3.47 0.29 12.07
N CYS A 138 2.47 -0.59 11.95
CA CYS A 138 1.11 -0.14 11.70
C CYS A 138 0.66 0.77 12.83
N HIS A 139 1.00 0.41 14.06
CA HIS A 139 0.52 1.11 15.25
C HIS A 139 1.48 2.20 15.72
N GLY A 140 2.61 2.44 15.06
CA GLY A 140 3.63 3.42 15.46
C GLY A 140 4.63 2.89 16.50
N ILE A 141 5.82 3.49 16.58
CA ILE A 141 6.80 3.18 17.63
C ILE A 141 6.21 3.62 18.97
N GLY A 142 6.01 2.69 19.91
CA GLY A 142 5.25 2.95 21.14
C GLY A 142 3.72 2.99 20.94
N TYR A 143 3.22 2.40 19.86
CA TYR A 143 1.79 2.24 19.55
C TYR A 143 0.99 3.56 19.39
N THR A 144 1.60 4.61 18.83
CA THR A 144 0.92 5.87 18.47
C THR A 144 -0.05 5.75 17.26
N ASN A 145 -1.27 6.28 17.36
CA ASN A 145 -2.32 6.21 16.32
C ASN A 145 -2.06 7.03 15.01
N SER A 146 -0.86 7.02 14.43
CA SER A 146 -0.44 7.94 13.36
C SER A 146 -0.58 7.40 11.92
N TYR A 147 -1.03 6.14 11.75
CA TYR A 147 -1.10 5.53 10.42
C TYR A 147 -2.29 5.99 9.60
N SER A 148 -2.13 5.94 8.27
CA SER A 148 -3.15 6.26 7.27
C SER A 148 -3.81 5.00 6.72
N ILE A 149 -5.07 5.14 6.29
CA ILE A 149 -5.83 4.11 5.60
C ILE A 149 -5.55 4.25 4.11
N ASP A 150 -4.61 3.46 3.58
CA ASP A 150 -4.08 3.64 2.23
C ASP A 150 -4.42 2.46 1.33
N PHE A 151 -5.47 2.61 0.52
CA PHE A 151 -5.88 1.62 -0.48
C PHE A 151 -5.43 2.05 -1.87
N ARG A 152 -4.84 1.10 -2.60
CA ARG A 152 -4.73 1.15 -4.06
C ARG A 152 -5.83 0.27 -4.64
N VAL A 153 -6.68 0.87 -5.46
CA VAL A 153 -7.82 0.23 -6.14
C VAL A 153 -7.68 0.39 -7.65
N SER A 154 -8.54 -0.25 -8.43
CA SER A 154 -8.62 0.05 -9.87
C SER A 154 -8.86 1.55 -10.11
N ALA A 155 -8.17 2.14 -11.09
CA ALA A 155 -8.38 3.54 -11.47
C ALA A 155 -9.87 3.85 -11.78
N LYS A 156 -10.59 2.92 -12.42
CA LYS A 156 -12.02 3.03 -12.73
C LYS A 156 -12.91 2.93 -11.48
N SER A 157 -12.42 2.33 -10.41
CA SER A 157 -13.15 2.13 -9.15
C SER A 157 -12.99 3.27 -8.16
N MET A 158 -11.91 4.05 -8.26
CA MET A 158 -11.55 5.08 -7.30
C MET A 158 -12.74 6.01 -6.96
N ASP A 159 -13.44 6.52 -7.97
CA ASP A 159 -14.59 7.40 -7.79
C ASP A 159 -15.77 6.74 -7.07
N ARG A 160 -16.04 5.45 -7.33
CA ARG A 160 -17.12 4.71 -6.67
C ARG A 160 -16.81 4.51 -5.19
N VAL A 161 -15.57 4.16 -4.87
CA VAL A 161 -15.08 3.99 -3.49
C VAL A 161 -15.13 5.31 -2.74
N LEU A 162 -14.67 6.41 -3.35
CA LEU A 162 -14.74 7.75 -2.74
C LEU A 162 -16.19 8.18 -2.47
N LYS A 163 -17.12 7.94 -3.41
CA LYS A 163 -18.56 8.18 -3.18
C LYS A 163 -19.12 7.35 -2.03
N TYR A 164 -18.70 6.09 -1.92
CA TYR A 164 -19.08 5.24 -0.78
C TYR A 164 -18.56 5.79 0.54
N ILE A 165 -17.31 6.25 0.60
CA ILE A 165 -16.71 6.86 1.79
C ILE A 165 -17.47 8.15 2.15
N ASP A 166 -17.65 9.05 1.19
CA ASP A 166 -18.33 10.33 1.39
C ASP A 166 -19.77 10.11 1.91
N LYS A 167 -20.48 9.07 1.43
CA LYS A 167 -21.82 8.70 1.92
C LYS A 167 -21.79 8.04 3.30
N SER A 168 -20.88 7.09 3.52
CA SER A 168 -20.84 6.25 4.74
C SER A 168 -20.28 6.96 5.96
N LEU A 169 -19.41 7.96 5.75
CA LEU A 169 -18.83 8.81 6.79
C LEU A 169 -19.35 10.25 6.72
N SER A 170 -20.48 10.47 6.02
CA SER A 170 -21.10 11.78 5.81
C SER A 170 -21.28 12.52 7.12
N SER A 171 -20.45 13.53 7.34
CA SER A 171 -20.45 14.38 8.54
C SER A 171 -19.74 15.70 8.22
N ASP A 172 -19.95 16.71 9.06
CA ASP A 172 -19.21 17.97 9.02
C ASP A 172 -17.70 17.78 9.29
N ARG A 173 -17.28 16.59 9.74
CA ARG A 173 -15.88 16.25 10.05
C ARG A 173 -15.13 15.60 8.90
N LEU A 174 -15.82 15.11 7.87
CA LEU A 174 -15.18 14.49 6.72
C LEU A 174 -14.82 15.59 5.71
N LEU A 175 -13.53 15.86 5.57
CA LEU A 175 -13.01 16.90 4.70
C LEU A 175 -12.17 16.35 3.56
N ARG A 176 -12.03 17.18 2.54
CA ARG A 176 -11.00 17.03 1.50
C ARG A 176 -9.72 17.73 1.95
N VAL A 177 -8.63 17.54 1.21
CA VAL A 177 -7.37 18.24 1.42
C VAL A 177 -7.04 18.97 0.12
N SER A 178 -6.63 20.22 0.21
CA SER A 178 -6.12 20.95 -0.95
C SER A 178 -4.62 20.78 -1.11
N GLY A 179 -4.16 20.93 -2.36
CA GLY A 179 -2.76 21.01 -2.72
C GLY A 179 -2.48 22.28 -3.50
N ILE A 180 -1.21 22.62 -3.64
CA ILE A 180 -0.71 23.71 -4.47
C ILE A 180 0.15 23.08 -5.55
N SER A 181 -0.18 23.33 -6.81
CA SER A 181 0.60 22.83 -7.95
C SER A 181 1.85 23.70 -8.18
N ASN A 182 2.80 23.24 -9.00
CA ASN A 182 4.07 23.95 -9.23
C ASN A 182 3.89 25.37 -9.78
N ASN A 183 2.77 25.67 -10.43
CA ASN A 183 2.44 27.03 -10.92
C ASN A 183 1.66 27.87 -9.89
N GLY A 184 1.58 27.42 -8.63
CA GLY A 184 0.87 28.09 -7.54
C GLY A 184 -0.65 27.88 -7.53
N LYS A 185 -1.24 27.18 -8.51
CA LYS A 185 -2.69 26.97 -8.56
C LYS A 185 -3.13 25.95 -7.52
N ARG A 186 -4.16 26.29 -6.73
CA ARG A 186 -4.80 25.38 -5.78
C ARG A 186 -5.65 24.34 -6.49
N TYR A 187 -5.64 23.12 -5.95
CA TYR A 187 -6.47 22.02 -6.41
C TYR A 187 -6.90 21.15 -5.22
N ILE A 188 -7.89 20.30 -5.42
CA ILE A 188 -8.31 19.32 -4.43
C ILE A 188 -7.59 18.00 -4.69
N CYS A 189 -6.94 17.45 -3.67
CA CYS A 189 -6.29 16.14 -3.74
C CYS A 189 -7.36 15.06 -4.03
N PRO A 190 -7.36 14.39 -5.20
CA PRO A 190 -8.50 13.59 -5.66
C PRO A 190 -8.88 12.44 -4.71
N GLY A 191 -7.89 11.65 -4.32
CA GLY A 191 -8.06 10.44 -3.51
C GLY A 191 -8.00 10.63 -2.00
N ARG A 192 -7.82 11.88 -1.53
CA ARG A 192 -7.52 12.19 -0.13
C ARG A 192 -8.80 12.59 0.61
N ARG A 193 -9.05 11.95 1.74
CA ARG A 193 -10.04 12.38 2.74
C ARG A 193 -9.41 12.38 4.11
N VAL A 194 -9.92 13.26 4.98
CA VAL A 194 -9.53 13.34 6.37
C VAL A 194 -10.78 13.42 7.23
N LEU A 195 -10.88 12.55 8.22
CA LEU A 195 -11.93 12.62 9.24
C LEU A 195 -11.34 13.29 10.48
N LEU A 196 -11.90 14.43 10.87
CA LEU A 196 -11.46 15.14 12.06
C LEU A 196 -11.86 14.37 13.33
N LEU A 197 -10.91 14.19 14.23
CA LEU A 197 -11.14 13.70 15.61
C LEU A 197 -11.32 14.87 16.60
N GLY A 198 -11.45 16.11 16.09
CA GLY A 198 -11.68 17.32 16.86
C GLY A 198 -11.97 18.54 15.97
N LYS A 199 -12.86 19.45 16.39
CA LYS A 199 -13.17 20.67 15.62
C LYS A 199 -12.09 21.75 15.64
N SER A 200 -11.03 21.62 16.44
CA SER A 200 -9.94 22.62 16.49
C SER A 200 -9.32 22.89 15.10
N LEU A 201 -9.29 21.89 14.23
CA LEU A 201 -8.76 21.98 12.87
C LEU A 201 -9.70 22.63 11.86
N LYS A 202 -10.97 22.86 12.20
CA LYS A 202 -11.91 23.59 11.33
C LYS A 202 -11.48 25.03 11.06
N LYS A 203 -10.67 25.62 11.93
CA LYS A 203 -10.10 26.97 11.72
C LYS A 203 -8.98 26.99 10.66
N GLN A 204 -8.48 25.83 10.25
CA GLN A 204 -7.44 25.66 9.24
C GLN A 204 -8.01 25.08 7.93
N THR A 205 -9.30 25.30 7.69
CA THR A 205 -9.96 24.93 6.43
C THR A 205 -10.11 26.13 5.52
N MET A 206 -10.35 25.84 4.24
CA MET A 206 -10.64 26.85 3.23
C MET A 206 -11.57 26.29 2.16
N MET A 207 -12.21 27.18 1.40
CA MET A 207 -13.01 26.80 0.24
C MET A 207 -12.13 26.69 -1.00
N VAL A 208 -12.20 25.56 -1.69
CA VAL A 208 -11.48 25.32 -2.95
C VAL A 208 -12.46 24.80 -3.98
N LYS A 209 -12.38 25.33 -5.21
CA LYS A 209 -13.22 24.89 -6.32
C LYS A 209 -12.74 23.55 -6.85
N ASP A 210 -13.67 22.60 -7.02
CA ASP A 210 -13.38 21.32 -7.65
C ASP A 210 -13.38 21.43 -9.19
N SER A 211 -13.20 20.30 -9.88
CA SER A 211 -13.18 20.25 -11.36
C SER A 211 -14.52 20.64 -12.00
N LYS A 212 -15.62 20.67 -11.23
CA LYS A 212 -16.94 21.13 -11.65
C LYS A 212 -17.24 22.57 -11.22
N ASN A 213 -16.22 23.29 -10.73
CA ASN A 213 -16.32 24.67 -10.25
C ASN A 213 -17.20 24.81 -8.99
N GLU A 214 -17.48 23.73 -8.27
CA GLU A 214 -18.21 23.74 -7.01
C GLU A 214 -17.26 23.98 -5.83
N GLU A 215 -17.64 24.85 -4.89
CA GLU A 215 -16.82 25.10 -3.71
C GLU A 215 -16.90 23.94 -2.72
N ARG A 216 -15.73 23.45 -2.30
CA ARG A 216 -15.58 22.38 -1.31
C ARG A 216 -14.72 22.86 -0.16
N GLU A 217 -15.17 22.60 1.06
CA GLU A 217 -14.35 22.81 2.25
C GLU A 217 -13.21 21.77 2.29
N CYS A 218 -11.98 22.26 2.40
CA CYS A 218 -10.75 21.47 2.42
C CYS A 218 -9.86 21.89 3.59
N LEU A 219 -9.12 20.95 4.20
CA LEU A 219 -7.92 21.34 4.96
C LEU A 219 -6.90 21.97 4.01
N ASP A 220 -6.25 23.05 4.47
CA ASP A 220 -5.43 23.94 3.65
C ASP A 220 -4.38 23.21 2.79
N ASN A 221 -3.56 22.34 3.39
CA ASN A 221 -2.49 21.64 2.68
C ASN A 221 -1.99 20.38 3.42
N GLU A 222 -1.08 19.64 2.79
CA GLU A 222 -0.48 18.42 3.35
C GLU A 222 0.38 18.69 4.60
N GLU A 223 0.92 19.90 4.76
CA GLU A 223 1.68 20.27 5.96
C GLU A 223 0.77 20.31 7.19
N VAL A 224 -0.43 20.90 7.04
CA VAL A 224 -1.47 20.89 8.09
C VAL A 224 -1.87 19.46 8.44
N VAL A 225 -2.05 18.58 7.45
CA VAL A 225 -2.35 17.16 7.68
C VAL A 225 -1.22 16.49 8.45
N SER A 226 0.03 16.70 8.02
CA SER A 226 1.21 16.06 8.60
C SER A 226 1.46 16.48 10.05
N LYS A 227 1.28 17.76 10.37
CA LYS A 227 1.46 18.30 11.73
C LYS A 227 0.37 17.87 12.72
N ASN A 228 -0.77 17.38 12.24
CA ASN A 228 -1.94 17.07 13.07
C ASN A 228 -2.42 15.62 12.88
N ARG A 229 -1.54 14.69 12.52
CA ARG A 229 -1.89 13.28 12.30
C ARG A 229 -2.54 12.60 13.50
N ASP A 230 -2.21 13.04 14.71
CA ASP A 230 -2.79 12.58 15.98
C ASP A 230 -4.28 12.95 16.13
N LYS A 231 -4.74 13.98 15.41
CA LYS A 231 -6.11 14.52 15.46
C LYS A 231 -6.95 14.16 14.23
N LEU A 232 -6.41 13.31 13.35
CA LEU A 232 -6.98 13.03 12.03
C LEU A 232 -6.97 11.53 11.74
N ILE A 233 -8.03 11.04 11.12
CA ILE A 233 -7.96 9.79 10.35
C ILE A 233 -7.77 10.16 8.89
N VAL A 234 -6.59 9.84 8.36
CA VAL A 234 -6.26 10.07 6.94
C VAL A 234 -6.65 8.85 6.12
N ILE A 235 -7.42 9.06 5.05
CA ILE A 235 -7.90 8.03 4.13
C ILE A 235 -7.45 8.36 2.71
N ASN A 236 -6.71 7.45 2.11
CA ASN A 236 -6.15 7.58 0.76
C ASN A 236 -6.66 6.46 -0.12
N ILE A 237 -7.39 6.82 -1.17
CA ILE A 237 -7.78 5.92 -2.23
C ILE A 237 -7.03 6.33 -3.49
N LEU A 238 -6.10 5.49 -3.94
CA LEU A 238 -5.29 5.73 -5.12
C LEU A 238 -5.69 4.77 -6.23
N GLY A 239 -5.89 5.30 -7.44
CA GLY A 239 -6.08 4.48 -8.64
C GLY A 239 -4.79 3.77 -9.06
N SER A 240 -4.90 2.53 -9.51
CA SER A 240 -3.80 1.70 -10.00
C SER A 240 -4.24 0.97 -11.27
N ALA A 241 -3.54 1.22 -12.38
CA ALA A 241 -3.81 0.57 -13.65
C ALA A 241 -3.55 -0.96 -13.62
N PRO A 242 -2.47 -1.47 -13.01
CA PRO A 242 -2.29 -2.93 -12.86
C PRO A 242 -3.46 -3.61 -12.12
N ILE A 243 -4.04 -2.95 -11.11
CA ILE A 243 -5.20 -3.49 -10.39
C ILE A 243 -6.46 -3.44 -11.26
N ALA A 244 -6.58 -2.42 -12.13
CA ALA A 244 -7.67 -2.34 -13.10
C ALA A 244 -7.68 -3.54 -14.04
N VAL A 245 -6.51 -3.92 -14.58
CA VAL A 245 -6.37 -5.11 -15.45
C VAL A 245 -6.93 -6.36 -14.78
N ILE A 246 -6.52 -6.62 -13.53
CA ILE A 246 -6.98 -7.81 -12.77
C ILE A 246 -8.51 -7.77 -12.60
N ASN A 247 -9.05 -6.64 -12.14
CA ASN A 247 -10.48 -6.51 -11.85
C ASN A 247 -11.34 -6.65 -13.09
N ASP A 248 -10.95 -5.99 -14.17
CA ASP A 248 -11.71 -6.00 -15.42
C ASP A 248 -11.62 -7.37 -16.09
N MET A 249 -10.48 -8.07 -16.01
CA MET A 249 -10.35 -9.46 -16.45
C MET A 249 -11.33 -10.37 -15.71
N PHE A 250 -11.31 -10.41 -14.39
CA PHE A 250 -12.21 -11.29 -13.63
C PHE A 250 -13.68 -10.93 -13.82
N LYS A 251 -14.00 -9.65 -14.01
CA LYS A 251 -15.35 -9.19 -14.34
C LYS A 251 -15.80 -9.65 -15.73
N LYS A 252 -14.96 -9.48 -16.77
CA LYS A 252 -15.22 -9.94 -18.15
C LYS A 252 -15.38 -11.47 -18.20
N LEU A 253 -14.58 -12.20 -17.42
CA LEU A 253 -14.66 -13.65 -17.31
C LEU A 253 -15.84 -14.16 -16.47
N HIS A 254 -16.62 -13.26 -15.84
CA HIS A 254 -17.68 -13.60 -14.89
C HIS A 254 -17.21 -14.54 -13.76
N LYS A 255 -15.97 -14.36 -13.30
CA LYS A 255 -15.32 -15.18 -12.28
C LYS A 255 -14.99 -14.38 -11.02
N LYS A 256 -14.99 -15.06 -9.88
CA LYS A 256 -14.42 -14.51 -8.65
C LYS A 256 -12.90 -14.53 -8.73
N ILE A 257 -12.27 -13.52 -8.15
CA ILE A 257 -10.82 -13.52 -7.97
C ILE A 257 -10.45 -14.66 -7.00
N PRO A 258 -9.66 -15.66 -7.41
CA PRO A 258 -9.27 -16.77 -6.55
C PRO A 258 -8.27 -16.28 -5.49
N PRO A 259 -8.21 -16.87 -4.28
CA PRO A 259 -7.16 -16.59 -3.32
C PRO A 259 -5.76 -16.81 -3.91
N MET A 260 -4.79 -15.99 -3.52
CA MET A 260 -3.43 -16.05 -4.05
C MET A 260 -2.75 -17.40 -3.78
N GLU A 261 -3.02 -18.03 -2.64
CA GLU A 261 -2.49 -19.35 -2.32
C GLU A 261 -2.91 -20.41 -3.34
N ASN A 262 -4.14 -20.32 -3.87
CA ASN A 262 -4.62 -21.21 -4.92
C ASN A 262 -3.92 -20.91 -6.24
N VAL A 263 -3.76 -19.62 -6.58
CA VAL A 263 -3.03 -19.20 -7.79
C VAL A 263 -1.60 -19.72 -7.78
N ILE A 264 -0.88 -19.58 -6.66
CA ILE A 264 0.49 -20.09 -6.53
C ILE A 264 0.51 -21.63 -6.61
N LYS A 265 -0.40 -22.31 -5.91
CA LYS A 265 -0.47 -23.78 -5.90
C LYS A 265 -0.75 -24.37 -7.29
N GLU A 266 -1.58 -23.71 -8.08
CA GLU A 266 -1.91 -24.13 -9.45
C GLU A 266 -0.81 -23.80 -10.47
N ASN A 267 0.23 -23.05 -10.08
CA ASN A 267 1.32 -22.63 -10.97
C ASN A 267 2.69 -22.85 -10.31
N PRO A 268 3.17 -24.10 -10.18
CA PRO A 268 4.43 -24.40 -9.50
C PRO A 268 5.66 -23.74 -10.15
N HIS A 269 5.60 -23.46 -11.46
CA HIS A 269 6.66 -22.77 -12.22
C HIS A 269 6.52 -21.24 -12.23
N ILE A 270 5.69 -20.66 -11.36
CA ILE A 270 5.45 -19.19 -11.36
C ILE A 270 6.73 -18.39 -11.13
N ILE A 271 7.66 -18.90 -10.31
CA ILE A 271 8.95 -18.24 -10.06
C ILE A 271 9.76 -18.20 -11.36
N GLU A 272 9.92 -19.34 -12.04
CA GLU A 272 10.63 -19.43 -13.32
C GLU A 272 10.02 -18.50 -14.37
N LYS A 273 8.69 -18.38 -14.42
CA LYS A 273 7.98 -17.46 -15.33
C LYS A 273 8.25 -15.99 -15.02
N LEU A 274 8.17 -15.60 -13.76
CA LEU A 274 8.50 -14.22 -13.35
C LEU A 274 9.99 -13.91 -13.53
N CYS A 275 10.85 -14.94 -13.47
CA CYS A 275 12.30 -14.82 -13.55
C CYS A 275 12.90 -15.20 -14.90
N CYS A 276 12.10 -15.55 -15.93
CA CYS A 276 12.64 -16.06 -17.19
C CYS A 276 13.71 -15.11 -17.77
N TYR A 277 14.84 -15.68 -18.19
CA TYR A 277 16.01 -14.92 -18.61
C TYR A 277 16.06 -14.80 -20.12
N TYR A 278 15.47 -13.76 -20.73
CA TYR A 278 15.61 -13.54 -22.18
C TYR A 278 15.58 -12.06 -22.61
N ASP A 279 16.47 -11.76 -23.55
CA ASP A 279 16.83 -10.50 -24.25
C ASP A 279 17.20 -9.25 -23.41
N ASP A 280 18.14 -8.44 -23.91
CA ASP A 280 18.56 -7.15 -23.31
C ASP A 280 17.44 -6.09 -23.29
N LEU A 281 16.27 -6.44 -23.82
CA LEU A 281 15.11 -5.58 -23.96
C LEU A 281 13.98 -6.00 -23.02
N ASN A 282 14.07 -7.13 -22.32
CA ASN A 282 13.04 -7.66 -21.42
C ASN A 282 11.63 -7.68 -22.05
N ILE A 283 11.54 -8.06 -23.33
CA ILE A 283 10.29 -7.99 -24.10
C ILE A 283 9.22 -8.92 -23.51
N GLU A 284 9.58 -10.15 -23.16
CA GLU A 284 8.64 -11.17 -22.66
C GLU A 284 7.99 -10.85 -21.32
N LYS A 285 8.54 -9.87 -20.57
CA LYS A 285 8.01 -9.45 -19.26
C LYS A 285 7.51 -8.01 -19.27
N CYS A 286 7.44 -7.35 -20.43
CA CYS A 286 7.12 -5.93 -20.51
C CYS A 286 5.74 -5.59 -19.89
N TYR A 287 4.83 -6.57 -19.80
CA TYR A 287 3.52 -6.43 -19.17
C TYR A 287 3.53 -6.64 -17.65
N LEU A 288 4.51 -7.35 -17.09
CA LEU A 288 4.53 -7.70 -15.66
C LEU A 288 4.83 -6.47 -14.79
N PRO A 289 3.95 -6.08 -13.85
CA PRO A 289 4.30 -5.06 -12.87
C PRO A 289 5.52 -5.54 -12.06
N GLU A 290 6.36 -4.61 -11.61
CA GLU A 290 7.63 -4.84 -10.89
C GLU A 290 8.77 -5.51 -11.70
N PHE A 291 8.46 -6.42 -12.61
CA PHE A 291 9.44 -7.26 -13.33
C PHE A 291 9.81 -6.76 -14.73
N ARG A 292 9.12 -5.74 -15.24
CA ARG A 292 9.31 -5.21 -16.61
C ARG A 292 10.49 -4.26 -16.82
N THR A 293 11.15 -3.81 -15.75
CA THR A 293 12.20 -2.79 -15.85
C THR A 293 13.56 -3.46 -16.11
N ASP A 294 14.43 -2.77 -16.84
CA ASP A 294 15.78 -3.28 -17.09
C ASP A 294 16.56 -3.41 -15.77
N TYR A 295 16.33 -2.47 -14.84
CA TYR A 295 16.89 -2.50 -13.49
C TYR A 295 16.54 -3.77 -12.70
N THR A 296 15.25 -4.12 -12.60
CA THR A 296 14.83 -5.35 -11.90
C THR A 296 15.42 -6.59 -12.56
N ASN A 297 15.54 -6.61 -13.89
CA ASN A 297 16.13 -7.75 -14.59
C ASN A 297 17.64 -7.89 -14.36
N GLU A 298 18.40 -6.80 -14.21
CA GLU A 298 19.81 -6.88 -13.79
C GLU A 298 19.97 -7.43 -12.37
N ILE A 299 19.05 -7.07 -11.45
CA ILE A 299 19.02 -7.65 -10.11
C ILE A 299 18.72 -9.15 -10.19
N ILE A 300 17.69 -9.56 -10.94
CA ILE A 300 17.36 -10.98 -11.17
C ILE A 300 18.58 -11.69 -11.73
N LYS A 301 19.24 -11.13 -12.76
CA LYS A 301 20.44 -11.71 -13.38
C LYS A 301 21.54 -11.99 -12.38
N THR A 302 21.78 -11.04 -11.48
CA THR A 302 22.80 -11.13 -10.45
C THR A 302 22.44 -12.12 -9.35
N VAL A 303 21.17 -12.14 -8.93
CA VAL A 303 20.71 -12.85 -7.73
C VAL A 303 20.30 -14.30 -8.02
N GLN A 304 19.81 -14.60 -9.23
CA GLN A 304 19.29 -15.92 -9.62
C GLN A 304 18.26 -16.48 -8.62
N PRO A 305 17.11 -15.80 -8.42
CA PRO A 305 16.09 -16.17 -7.44
C PRO A 305 15.50 -17.56 -7.69
N LYS A 306 15.26 -18.29 -6.61
CA LYS A 306 14.68 -19.65 -6.59
C LYS A 306 13.42 -19.76 -5.75
N THR A 307 13.16 -18.78 -4.88
CA THR A 307 12.02 -18.80 -3.95
C THR A 307 11.14 -17.56 -4.09
N ILE A 308 9.92 -17.64 -3.56
CA ILE A 308 9.05 -16.46 -3.41
C ILE A 308 9.69 -15.39 -2.51
N ASN A 309 10.46 -15.80 -1.50
CA ASN A 309 11.18 -14.87 -0.63
C ASN A 309 12.25 -14.09 -1.39
N ASP A 310 12.92 -14.76 -2.32
CA ASP A 310 13.93 -14.14 -3.20
C ASP A 310 13.28 -13.05 -4.07
N LEU A 311 12.11 -13.34 -4.63
CA LEU A 311 11.33 -12.36 -5.40
C LEU A 311 10.89 -11.16 -4.56
N ILE A 312 10.47 -11.40 -3.31
CA ILE A 312 10.12 -10.32 -2.37
C ILE A 312 11.34 -9.43 -2.12
N LYS A 313 12.53 -10.01 -1.92
CA LYS A 313 13.78 -9.27 -1.72
C LYS A 313 14.17 -8.47 -2.96
N ILE A 314 14.05 -9.05 -4.16
CA ILE A 314 14.33 -8.38 -5.43
C ILE A 314 13.43 -7.15 -5.61
N ILE A 315 12.12 -7.30 -5.40
CA ILE A 315 11.20 -6.16 -5.43
C ILE A 315 11.62 -5.12 -4.38
N SER A 316 11.95 -5.57 -3.17
CA SER A 316 12.28 -4.66 -2.07
C SER A 316 13.53 -3.82 -2.35
N VAL A 317 14.63 -4.43 -2.80
CA VAL A 317 15.84 -3.68 -3.17
C VAL A 317 15.65 -2.85 -4.43
N GLY A 318 14.80 -3.30 -5.36
CA GLY A 318 14.45 -2.58 -6.59
C GLY A 318 13.74 -1.23 -6.34
N HIS A 319 13.06 -1.08 -5.21
CA HIS A 319 12.40 0.17 -4.78
C HIS A 319 13.16 0.94 -3.70
N GLY A 320 14.19 0.33 -3.09
CA GLY A 320 14.98 0.94 -2.04
C GLY A 320 16.04 1.90 -2.58
N SER A 321 16.20 3.07 -1.96
CA SER A 321 17.25 4.02 -2.34
C SER A 321 18.57 3.66 -1.66
N ASP A 322 19.62 3.46 -2.46
CA ASP A 322 20.94 2.96 -2.03
C ASP A 322 20.87 1.61 -1.27
N ALA A 323 19.82 0.81 -1.54
CA ALA A 323 19.66 -0.54 -1.00
C ALA A 323 20.42 -1.58 -1.83
N TRP A 324 20.48 -1.41 -3.16
CA TRP A 324 21.16 -2.30 -4.09
C TRP A 324 22.47 -1.70 -4.61
N ASP A 325 22.34 -0.65 -5.43
CA ASP A 325 23.46 -0.01 -6.14
C ASP A 325 24.48 0.58 -5.19
N ASN A 326 25.77 0.43 -5.51
CA ASN A 326 26.90 0.89 -4.68
C ASN A 326 26.85 0.38 -3.22
N ASN A 327 26.04 -0.65 -2.96
CA ASN A 327 25.82 -1.24 -1.66
C ASN A 327 25.91 -2.76 -1.73
N GLN A 328 24.78 -3.46 -1.75
CA GLN A 328 24.71 -4.91 -1.62
C GLN A 328 25.01 -5.66 -2.92
N GLU A 329 24.88 -5.03 -4.10
CA GLU A 329 25.15 -5.65 -5.40
C GLU A 329 26.57 -6.25 -5.46
N ALA A 330 27.58 -5.45 -5.11
CA ALA A 330 28.98 -5.90 -5.13
C ALA A 330 29.23 -7.01 -4.10
N LEU A 331 28.51 -7.00 -2.97
CA LEU A 331 28.64 -8.03 -1.94
C LEU A 331 28.07 -9.36 -2.45
N ILE A 332 26.94 -9.34 -3.15
CA ILE A 332 26.34 -10.52 -3.78
C ILE A 332 27.23 -11.04 -4.91
N LYS A 333 27.68 -10.17 -5.84
CA LYS A 333 28.55 -10.55 -6.97
C LYS A 333 29.87 -11.19 -6.51
N ASN A 334 30.46 -10.66 -5.44
CA ASN A 334 31.70 -11.19 -4.85
C ASN A 334 31.46 -12.33 -3.86
N LYS A 335 30.21 -12.81 -3.71
CA LYS A 335 29.83 -13.90 -2.79
C LYS A 335 30.23 -13.63 -1.32
N ILE A 336 30.28 -12.36 -0.93
CA ILE A 336 30.52 -11.93 0.46
C ILE A 336 29.26 -12.14 1.30
N ILE A 337 28.10 -11.91 0.71
CA ILE A 337 26.80 -12.24 1.28
C ILE A 337 25.99 -13.09 0.30
N THR A 338 25.08 -13.89 0.82
CA THR A 338 24.10 -14.65 0.06
C THR A 338 22.80 -13.86 -0.11
N ILE A 339 21.87 -14.35 -0.95
CA ILE A 339 20.54 -13.74 -1.06
C ILE A 339 19.77 -13.82 0.27
N ASP A 340 19.98 -14.85 1.08
CA ASP A 340 19.32 -15.00 2.39
C ASP A 340 19.78 -13.92 3.38
N GLU A 341 21.02 -13.45 3.23
CA GLU A 341 21.61 -12.37 4.04
C GLU A 341 21.34 -10.96 3.48
N LEU A 342 20.82 -10.86 2.24
CA LEU A 342 20.44 -9.60 1.62
C LEU A 342 19.36 -8.88 2.45
N ILE A 343 19.65 -7.64 2.85
CA ILE A 343 18.73 -6.73 3.54
C ILE A 343 17.92 -5.97 2.49
N GLY A 344 16.77 -6.52 2.11
CA GLY A 344 15.93 -5.93 1.07
C GLY A 344 14.89 -4.97 1.62
N SER A 345 14.30 -5.32 2.74
CA SER A 345 13.19 -4.63 3.37
C SER A 345 13.59 -4.10 4.74
N ARG A 346 12.81 -3.16 5.26
CA ARG A 346 12.98 -2.72 6.65
C ARG A 346 12.85 -3.91 7.61
N ASP A 347 11.93 -4.83 7.33
CA ASP A 347 11.62 -5.96 8.19
C ASP A 347 12.83 -6.91 8.32
N ASP A 348 13.69 -7.00 7.29
CA ASP A 348 14.95 -7.76 7.35
C ASP A 348 15.94 -7.19 8.40
N VAL A 349 15.94 -5.87 8.62
CA VAL A 349 16.76 -5.22 9.66
C VAL A 349 16.29 -5.64 11.04
N ALA A 350 14.98 -5.59 11.28
CA ALA A 350 14.41 -6.01 12.57
C ALA A 350 14.62 -7.50 12.81
N ASP A 351 14.38 -8.34 11.81
CA ASP A 351 14.58 -9.80 11.90
C ASP A 351 16.04 -10.15 12.20
N TYR A 352 16.99 -9.49 11.53
CA TYR A 352 18.41 -9.67 11.80
C TYR A 352 18.74 -9.32 13.25
N LEU A 353 18.34 -8.15 13.75
CA LEU A 353 18.62 -7.73 15.13
C LEU A 353 17.96 -8.65 16.17
N ILE A 354 16.70 -9.03 15.97
CA ILE A 354 16.01 -9.98 16.86
C ILE A 354 16.74 -11.33 16.87
N SER A 355 17.22 -11.81 15.71
CA SER A 355 18.00 -13.05 15.63
C SER A 355 19.34 -12.99 16.37
N LYS A 356 19.88 -11.78 16.59
CA LYS A 356 21.08 -11.53 17.41
C LYS A 356 20.77 -11.29 18.89
N GLY A 357 19.51 -11.40 19.30
CA GLY A 357 19.08 -11.27 20.69
C GLY A 357 18.73 -9.85 21.14
N TYR A 358 18.64 -8.89 20.23
CA TYR A 358 18.22 -7.53 20.58
C TYR A 358 16.72 -7.48 20.92
N PRO A 359 16.31 -6.64 21.89
CA PRO A 359 14.90 -6.43 22.18
C PRO A 359 14.11 -6.00 20.94
N LYS A 360 12.85 -6.46 20.85
CA LYS A 360 11.98 -6.15 19.71
C LYS A 360 11.82 -4.64 19.51
N ASP A 361 11.52 -3.89 20.57
CA ASP A 361 11.30 -2.44 20.49
C ASP A 361 12.53 -1.69 19.96
N LEU A 362 13.74 -2.07 20.42
CA LEU A 362 14.98 -1.51 19.90
C LEU A 362 15.18 -1.87 18.42
N SER A 363 14.95 -3.14 18.07
CA SER A 363 15.07 -3.62 16.68
C SER A 363 14.13 -2.87 15.73
N ILE A 364 12.89 -2.60 16.17
CA ILE A 364 11.89 -1.82 15.43
C ILE A 364 12.29 -0.34 15.31
N LYS A 365 12.83 0.26 16.38
CA LYS A 365 13.36 1.64 16.36
C LYS A 365 14.49 1.78 15.35
N ILE A 366 15.46 0.88 15.39
CA ILE A 366 16.60 0.87 14.47
C ILE A 366 16.14 0.63 13.03
N MET A 367 15.24 -0.35 12.82
CA MET A 367 14.63 -0.60 11.51
C MET A 367 14.01 0.66 10.90
N GLU A 368 13.22 1.43 11.66
CA GLU A 368 12.61 2.66 11.14
C GLU A 368 13.62 3.79 10.92
N SER A 369 14.71 3.84 11.70
CA SER A 369 15.84 4.74 11.47
C SER A 369 16.52 4.44 10.13
N VAL A 370 16.90 3.17 9.90
CA VAL A 370 17.53 2.69 8.65
C VAL A 370 16.60 2.92 7.46
N ARG A 371 15.32 2.55 7.59
CA ARG A 371 14.31 2.73 6.53
C ARG A 371 14.22 4.17 6.02
N LYS A 372 14.51 5.17 6.87
CA LYS A 372 14.44 6.59 6.53
C LYS A 372 15.79 7.21 6.20
N GLY A 373 16.86 6.40 6.14
CA GLY A 373 18.23 6.89 5.95
C GLY A 373 18.72 7.75 7.11
N GLN A 374 18.25 7.48 8.32
CA GLN A 374 18.57 8.24 9.54
C GLN A 374 19.51 7.48 10.48
N PHE A 375 20.04 6.33 10.03
CA PHE A 375 20.96 5.52 10.81
C PHE A 375 22.27 6.29 11.09
N ASN A 376 22.65 6.38 12.36
CA ASN A 376 23.73 7.26 12.82
C ASN A 376 24.59 6.62 13.92
N GLN A 377 25.58 7.38 14.43
CA GLN A 377 26.48 6.91 15.48
C GLN A 377 25.77 6.57 16.80
N GLU A 378 24.69 7.26 17.16
CA GLU A 378 23.90 6.93 18.35
C GLU A 378 23.27 5.54 18.21
N ASN A 379 22.76 5.22 17.03
CA ASN A 379 22.25 3.89 16.73
C ASN A 379 23.35 2.83 16.83
N ILE A 380 24.57 3.11 16.37
CA ILE A 380 25.72 2.20 16.51
C ILE A 380 26.03 1.98 18.00
N ASN A 381 26.06 3.04 18.80
CA ASN A 381 26.33 2.93 20.24
C ASN A 381 25.24 2.16 20.99
N GLU A 382 23.97 2.28 20.57
CA GLU A 382 22.84 1.48 21.12
C GLU A 382 22.95 -0.01 20.76
N LEU A 383 23.52 -0.32 19.60
CA LEU A 383 23.67 -1.69 19.13
C LEU A 383 24.93 -2.37 19.68
N GLY A 384 26.03 -1.64 19.91
CA GLY A 384 27.30 -2.23 20.30
C GLY A 384 27.91 -3.10 19.18
N ASP A 385 28.53 -4.23 19.54
CA ASP A 385 29.31 -5.05 18.61
C ASP A 385 28.42 -5.88 17.66
N LEU A 386 28.15 -5.31 16.49
CA LEU A 386 27.54 -5.99 15.34
C LEU A 386 28.56 -6.22 14.22
N SER A 387 28.23 -7.15 13.31
CA SER A 387 29.01 -7.38 12.09
C SER A 387 29.28 -6.07 11.35
N GLU A 388 30.56 -5.78 11.06
CA GLU A 388 30.96 -4.61 10.26
C GLU A 388 30.27 -4.59 8.90
N THR A 389 30.09 -5.75 8.28
CA THR A 389 29.37 -5.89 7.00
C THR A 389 27.94 -5.41 7.13
N PHE A 390 27.22 -5.82 8.19
CA PHE A 390 25.84 -5.39 8.42
C PHE A 390 25.75 -3.88 8.64
N ILE A 391 26.60 -3.32 9.52
CA ILE A 391 26.65 -1.87 9.78
C ILE A 391 26.92 -1.10 8.48
N LYS A 392 27.88 -1.56 7.67
CA LYS A 392 28.24 -0.93 6.39
C LYS A 392 27.06 -0.94 5.40
N ILE A 393 26.28 -2.02 5.36
CA ILE A 393 25.09 -2.11 4.50
C ILE A 393 24.03 -1.08 4.95
N ILE A 394 23.63 -1.12 6.22
CA ILE A 394 22.51 -0.29 6.70
C ILE A 394 22.87 1.20 6.79
N SER A 395 24.15 1.55 6.96
CA SER A 395 24.61 2.94 7.00
C SER A 395 24.55 3.63 5.64
N LYS A 396 24.52 2.87 4.54
CA LYS A 396 24.42 3.41 3.17
C LYS A 396 22.99 3.60 2.69
N VAL A 397 22.03 2.89 3.30
CA VAL A 397 20.63 2.93 2.90
C VAL A 397 20.07 4.33 3.09
N LYS A 398 19.44 4.88 2.04
CA LYS A 398 18.63 6.09 2.12
C LYS A 398 17.15 5.79 2.32
N TYR A 399 16.69 4.67 1.79
CA TYR A 399 15.31 4.22 1.96
C TYR A 399 15.14 2.71 1.81
N LEU A 400 14.35 2.08 2.69
CA LEU A 400 13.93 0.67 2.53
C LEU A 400 12.43 0.56 2.36
N PHE A 401 12.03 -0.36 1.49
CA PHE A 401 10.64 -0.69 1.28
C PHE A 401 10.10 -1.62 2.38
N PRO A 402 8.81 -1.52 2.75
CA PRO A 402 8.17 -2.48 3.65
C PRO A 402 7.94 -3.85 2.99
N ARG A 403 8.22 -4.95 3.71
CA ARG A 403 8.07 -6.31 3.17
C ARG A 403 6.64 -6.61 2.72
N GLY A 404 5.65 -6.23 3.51
CA GLY A 404 4.24 -6.46 3.16
C GLY A 404 3.78 -5.73 1.90
N HIS A 405 4.35 -4.55 1.61
CA HIS A 405 4.06 -3.87 0.35
C HIS A 405 4.68 -4.62 -0.83
N CYS A 406 5.91 -5.11 -0.69
CA CYS A 406 6.59 -5.94 -1.70
C CYS A 406 5.80 -7.20 -2.03
N ILE A 407 5.28 -7.90 -1.01
CA ILE A 407 4.45 -9.09 -1.20
C ILE A 407 3.15 -8.76 -1.96
N ALA A 408 2.49 -7.66 -1.61
CA ALA A 408 1.26 -7.25 -2.30
C ALA A 408 1.53 -6.90 -3.78
N LEU A 409 2.67 -6.29 -4.09
CA LEU A 409 3.09 -6.02 -5.47
C LEU A 409 3.45 -7.32 -6.21
N LEU A 410 4.14 -8.26 -5.56
CA LEU A 410 4.40 -9.59 -6.11
C LEU A 410 3.10 -10.33 -6.45
N TYR A 411 2.11 -10.26 -5.56
CA TYR A 411 0.80 -10.86 -5.77
C TYR A 411 0.09 -10.27 -7.00
N ASN A 412 0.21 -8.96 -7.25
CA ASN A 412 -0.28 -8.37 -8.48
C ASN A 412 0.43 -8.96 -9.72
N ALA A 413 1.76 -9.09 -9.69
CA ALA A 413 2.52 -9.67 -10.79
C ALA A 413 2.11 -11.13 -11.06
N ILE A 414 1.93 -11.93 -10.00
CA ILE A 414 1.47 -13.31 -10.10
C ILE A 414 0.07 -13.39 -10.73
N TYR A 415 -0.87 -12.51 -10.35
CA TYR A 415 -2.19 -12.49 -10.99
C TYR A 415 -2.13 -12.11 -12.48
N HIS A 416 -1.24 -11.19 -12.87
CA HIS A 416 -1.08 -10.83 -14.28
C HIS A 416 -0.60 -12.04 -15.08
N GLU A 417 0.42 -12.74 -14.56
CA GLU A 417 0.95 -13.92 -15.22
C GLU A 417 -0.07 -15.07 -15.28
N TYR A 418 -0.79 -15.29 -14.18
CA TYR A 418 -1.89 -16.27 -14.11
C TYR A 418 -2.97 -16.04 -15.17
N LEU A 419 -3.37 -14.77 -15.36
CA LEU A 419 -4.39 -14.37 -16.32
C LEU A 419 -3.88 -14.45 -17.75
N ARG A 420 -2.66 -13.94 -18.02
CA ARG A 420 -2.04 -14.01 -19.34
C ARG A 420 -1.91 -15.45 -19.84
N GLU A 421 -1.45 -16.36 -18.98
CA GLU A 421 -1.25 -17.76 -19.37
C GLU A 421 -2.56 -18.45 -19.76
N ARG A 422 -3.67 -18.13 -19.06
CA ARG A 422 -4.95 -18.80 -19.25
C ARG A 422 -5.84 -18.13 -20.29
N PHE A 423 -5.71 -16.82 -20.47
CA PHE A 423 -6.57 -15.97 -21.30
C PHE A 423 -5.71 -14.91 -22.02
N PRO A 424 -4.75 -15.30 -22.88
CA PRO A 424 -3.77 -14.37 -23.43
C PRO A 424 -4.39 -13.23 -24.24
N GLU A 425 -5.36 -13.52 -25.10
CA GLU A 425 -6.04 -12.52 -25.92
C GLU A 425 -6.81 -11.51 -25.06
N GLU A 426 -7.68 -11.98 -24.16
CA GLU A 426 -8.46 -11.12 -23.27
C GLU A 426 -7.57 -10.33 -22.32
N PHE A 427 -6.47 -10.95 -21.85
CA PHE A 427 -5.49 -10.31 -21.00
C PHE A 427 -4.82 -9.15 -21.72
N PHE A 428 -4.26 -9.36 -22.91
CA PHE A 428 -3.56 -8.30 -23.63
C PHE A 428 -4.51 -7.19 -24.09
N LYS A 429 -5.74 -7.53 -24.51
CA LYS A 429 -6.78 -6.54 -24.80
C LYS A 429 -7.05 -5.65 -23.59
N THR A 430 -7.31 -6.26 -22.43
CA THR A 430 -7.56 -5.53 -21.18
C THR A 430 -6.32 -4.76 -20.71
N TYR A 431 -5.13 -5.32 -20.89
CA TYR A 431 -3.86 -4.66 -20.55
C TYR A 431 -3.67 -3.37 -21.36
N ILE A 432 -3.87 -3.40 -22.68
CA ILE A 432 -3.74 -2.22 -23.54
C ILE A 432 -4.75 -1.14 -23.13
N GLU A 433 -6.02 -1.53 -22.93
CA GLU A 433 -7.11 -0.63 -22.50
C GLU A 433 -6.80 0.07 -21.16
N ASP A 434 -6.39 -0.69 -20.14
CA ASP A 434 -6.27 -0.18 -18.77
C ASP A 434 -4.93 0.45 -18.44
N MET A 435 -3.85 -0.06 -19.04
CA MET A 435 -2.50 0.50 -18.84
C MET A 435 -2.24 1.70 -19.74
N LEU A 436 -3.22 2.10 -20.57
CA LEU A 436 -3.17 3.20 -21.53
C LEU A 436 -1.89 3.16 -22.37
N VAL A 437 -1.52 1.94 -22.82
CA VAL A 437 -0.26 1.76 -23.53
C VAL A 437 -0.35 2.48 -24.87
N MET A 438 0.58 3.40 -25.12
CA MET A 438 0.60 4.14 -26.38
C MET A 438 1.04 3.22 -27.52
N ARG A 439 0.23 3.17 -28.60
CA ARG A 439 0.64 2.53 -29.84
C ARG A 439 1.75 3.35 -30.52
N PRO A 440 2.87 2.75 -30.94
CA PRO A 440 3.88 3.47 -31.71
C PRO A 440 3.29 4.05 -33.02
N PRO A 441 3.68 5.27 -33.45
CA PRO A 441 3.14 5.93 -34.64
C PRO A 441 3.29 5.12 -35.96
N TRP A 442 4.24 4.18 -35.98
CA TRP A 442 4.64 3.37 -37.15
C TRP A 442 4.23 1.90 -37.06
N PHE A 443 3.38 1.53 -36.11
CA PHE A 443 2.97 0.13 -35.87
C PHE A 443 2.21 -0.53 -37.05
N TYR A 444 2.05 0.17 -38.17
CA TYR A 444 1.34 -0.32 -39.37
C TYR A 444 2.10 -1.40 -40.16
N GLU A 445 3.31 -1.77 -39.77
CA GLU A 445 4.04 -2.88 -40.39
C GLU A 445 4.66 -3.77 -39.30
N ASP A 446 4.20 -5.02 -39.23
CA ASP A 446 4.70 -6.13 -38.40
C ASP A 446 6.19 -6.43 -38.65
N LYS A 447 7.08 -5.51 -38.29
CA LYS A 447 8.52 -5.67 -38.45
C LYS A 447 9.18 -5.39 -37.10
N GLU A 448 9.42 -6.46 -36.35
CA GLU A 448 10.17 -6.47 -35.08
C GLU A 448 11.41 -5.55 -35.16
N ASP A 449 12.18 -5.64 -36.25
CA ASP A 449 13.37 -4.81 -36.50
C ASP A 449 13.13 -3.29 -36.50
N LYS A 450 11.93 -2.81 -36.86
CA LYS A 450 11.59 -1.39 -36.79
C LYS A 450 11.32 -0.96 -35.34
N LEU A 451 10.64 -1.79 -34.56
CA LEU A 451 10.36 -1.52 -33.15
C LEU A 451 11.64 -1.60 -32.31
N LEU A 452 12.53 -2.53 -32.64
CA LEU A 452 13.86 -2.64 -32.02
C LEU A 452 14.69 -1.37 -32.25
N ARG A 453 14.82 -0.93 -33.51
CA ARG A 453 15.50 0.34 -33.83
C ARG A 453 14.86 1.54 -33.15
N TYR A 454 13.53 1.57 -33.09
CA TYR A 454 12.83 2.64 -32.38
C TYR A 454 13.18 2.65 -30.89
N ILE A 455 13.27 1.49 -30.22
CA ILE A 455 13.70 1.43 -28.82
C ILE A 455 15.14 1.93 -28.66
N GLU A 456 16.06 1.54 -29.56
CA GLU A 456 17.45 1.99 -29.54
C GLU A 456 17.56 3.51 -29.73
N GLU A 457 16.81 4.07 -30.68
CA GLU A 457 16.72 5.52 -30.90
C GLU A 457 16.24 6.24 -29.63
N LEU A 458 15.16 5.76 -29.01
CA LEU A 458 14.62 6.36 -27.77
C LEU A 458 15.61 6.26 -26.61
N ARG A 459 16.37 5.17 -26.49
CA ARG A 459 17.41 5.00 -25.46
C ARG A 459 18.63 5.92 -25.69
N SER A 460 18.95 6.21 -26.94
CA SER A 460 20.07 7.09 -27.32
C SER A 460 19.74 8.58 -27.27
N ALA A 461 18.46 8.94 -27.16
CA ALA A 461 18.02 10.33 -27.18
C ALA A 461 18.49 11.09 -25.92
N PRO A 462 18.98 12.34 -26.06
CA PRO A 462 19.35 13.16 -24.91
C PRO A 462 18.11 13.46 -24.06
N THR A 463 18.07 12.92 -22.84
CA THR A 463 16.93 13.06 -21.94
C THR A 463 16.98 14.36 -21.15
N ASN A 464 16.02 15.26 -21.40
CA ASN A 464 15.64 16.30 -20.45
C ASN A 464 14.38 15.82 -19.69
N ASN A 465 14.31 16.02 -18.37
CA ASN A 465 13.31 15.43 -17.45
C ASN A 465 11.84 15.47 -17.91
N LEU A 466 11.42 16.45 -18.72
CA LEU A 466 10.01 16.58 -19.16
C LEU A 466 9.60 15.57 -20.24
N TYR A 467 10.56 15.03 -21.00
CA TYR A 467 10.28 14.07 -22.08
C TYR A 467 10.47 12.61 -21.66
N GLU A 468 11.16 12.38 -20.54
CA GLU A 468 11.52 11.05 -20.04
C GLU A 468 10.31 10.12 -19.84
N THR A 469 9.20 10.63 -19.29
CA THR A 469 7.97 9.84 -19.13
C THR A 469 7.36 9.43 -20.47
N LYS A 470 7.41 10.30 -21.49
CA LYS A 470 6.91 9.97 -22.83
C LYS A 470 7.78 8.92 -23.51
N TYR A 471 9.10 9.02 -23.35
CA TYR A 471 10.04 8.01 -23.84
C TYR A 471 9.81 6.66 -23.19
N TYR A 472 9.63 6.62 -21.87
CA TYR A 472 9.36 5.38 -21.14
C TYR A 472 8.06 4.70 -21.61
N GLU A 473 6.96 5.44 -21.74
CA GLU A 473 5.71 4.87 -22.24
C GLU A 473 5.79 4.44 -23.72
N ALA A 474 6.57 5.15 -24.54
CA ALA A 474 6.84 4.75 -25.92
C ALA A 474 7.66 3.46 -26.02
N ILE A 475 8.72 3.31 -25.21
CA ILE A 475 9.51 2.08 -25.11
C ILE A 475 8.62 0.92 -24.65
N LYS A 476 7.78 1.13 -23.63
CA LYS A 476 6.82 0.13 -23.14
C LYS A 476 5.84 -0.30 -24.23
N GLY A 477 5.31 0.65 -25.01
CA GLY A 477 4.45 0.38 -26.16
C GLY A 477 5.16 -0.40 -27.27
N ALA A 478 6.42 -0.07 -27.56
CA ALA A 478 7.23 -0.78 -28.54
C ALA A 478 7.55 -2.23 -28.10
N LYS A 479 7.99 -2.43 -26.85
CA LYS A 479 8.22 -3.77 -26.27
C LYS A 479 6.95 -4.62 -26.32
N LEU A 480 5.81 -4.04 -25.94
CA LEU A 480 4.52 -4.74 -26.04
C LEU A 480 4.15 -5.06 -27.49
N GLY A 481 4.41 -4.14 -28.42
CA GLY A 481 4.21 -4.36 -29.85
C GLY A 481 5.00 -5.57 -30.36
N ILE A 482 6.29 -5.67 -30.01
CA ILE A 482 7.13 -6.82 -30.38
C ILE A 482 6.57 -8.11 -29.78
N LEU A 483 6.20 -8.08 -28.49
CA LEU A 483 5.62 -9.24 -27.84
C LEU A 483 4.34 -9.71 -28.53
N LEU A 484 3.46 -8.78 -28.92
CA LEU A 484 2.23 -9.12 -29.63
C LEU A 484 2.50 -9.65 -31.04
N THR A 485 3.52 -9.16 -31.75
CA THR A 485 3.99 -9.75 -33.02
C THR A 485 4.42 -11.19 -32.82
N LYS A 486 5.25 -11.48 -31.80
CA LYS A 486 5.69 -12.85 -31.48
C LYS A 486 4.53 -13.79 -31.13
N LEU A 487 3.46 -13.26 -30.56
CA LEU A 487 2.26 -14.01 -30.19
C LEU A 487 1.18 -14.06 -31.29
N ASN A 488 1.40 -13.44 -32.45
CA ASN A 488 0.37 -13.25 -33.50
C ASN A 488 -0.90 -12.52 -33.00
N LEU A 489 -0.74 -11.58 -32.07
CA LEU A 489 -1.83 -10.81 -31.44
C LEU A 489 -1.83 -9.33 -31.82
N THR A 490 -1.18 -8.94 -32.92
CA THR A 490 -1.08 -7.53 -33.32
C THR A 490 -2.42 -6.92 -33.71
N TYR A 491 -3.39 -7.74 -34.14
CA TYR A 491 -4.76 -7.31 -34.45
C TYR A 491 -5.47 -6.64 -33.26
N LEU A 492 -5.10 -6.99 -32.02
CA LEU A 492 -5.69 -6.39 -30.81
C LEU A 492 -5.52 -4.87 -30.74
N TRP A 493 -4.46 -4.32 -31.34
CA TRP A 493 -4.23 -2.87 -31.43
C TRP A 493 -5.17 -2.12 -32.38
N TYR A 494 -5.95 -2.85 -33.18
CA TYR A 494 -6.93 -2.28 -34.10
C TYR A 494 -8.37 -2.44 -33.60
N GLU A 495 -8.59 -3.25 -32.57
CA GLU A 495 -9.90 -3.42 -31.93
C GLU A 495 -10.19 -2.42 -30.82
N ILE A 496 -9.15 -1.76 -30.31
CA ILE A 496 -9.17 -0.76 -29.22
C ILE A 496 -8.98 0.62 -29.82
#